data_AF-N6Z0Q6-F1
#
_entry.id   AF-N6Z0Q6-F1
#
_cell.length_a   1.000
_cell.length_b   1.000
_cell.length_c   1.000
_cell.angle_alpha   90.00
_cell.angle_beta   90.00
_cell.angle_gamma   90.00
#
_symmetry.space_group_name_H-M   'P 1'
#
loop_
_entity.id
_entity.type
_entity.pdbx_description
1 polymer ?
#
loop_
_entity_poly.entity_id
_entity_poly.type
_entity_poly.pdbx_seq_one_letter_code
_entity_poly.pdbx_strand_id
1 'polypeptide(L)'
;MHVKLTTSGGRRYVQLVESYRDEAGRVKKRTVATLGRAEQVDGSLDAVINGLLKITGREPMAAKPPAPTLSFESARALGNVWALTELWKSLGFSELRRVFRRTRRTTDVEALIRLMVLNRLCDPESKLGVLRWVQTVALPDFGPKAVTHQQLLRSLDALMDHQDEVDAVVAGLLRPLIDQDLSVVFYDLTTIRS
;
A
#
# COMPACT_ATOMS: atom_id res chain seq x y z
N MET A 1 -28.98 7.10 43.79
CA MET A 1 -27.66 6.79 44.37
C MET A 1 -26.59 7.03 43.31
N HIS A 2 -25.35 7.36 43.68
CA HIS A 2 -24.23 7.51 42.74
C HIS A 2 -22.93 7.00 43.37
N VAL A 3 -21.97 6.64 42.52
CA VAL A 3 -20.63 6.26 42.94
C VAL A 3 -19.77 7.52 43.08
N LYS A 4 -19.04 7.62 44.19
CA LYS A 4 -18.11 8.72 44.47
C LYS A 4 -16.74 8.16 44.83
N LEU A 5 -15.68 8.83 44.39
CA LEU A 5 -14.32 8.59 44.85
C LEU A 5 -14.00 9.53 46.03
N THR A 6 -13.48 8.97 47.12
CA THR A 6 -13.01 9.73 48.29
C THR A 6 -11.56 9.39 48.61
N THR A 7 -10.79 10.40 49.01
CA THR A 7 -9.38 10.24 49.36
C THR A 7 -9.22 10.30 50.87
N SER A 8 -8.54 9.32 51.46
CA SER A 8 -8.19 9.31 52.89
C SER A 8 -6.82 8.66 53.10
N GLY A 9 -5.92 9.32 53.83
CA GLY A 9 -4.57 8.82 54.11
C GLY A 9 -3.76 8.46 52.86
N GLY A 10 -3.85 9.25 51.79
CA GLY A 10 -3.15 9.02 50.51
C GLY A 10 -3.76 7.92 49.63
N ARG A 11 -4.87 7.30 50.04
CA ARG A 11 -5.54 6.22 49.29
C ARG A 11 -6.92 6.67 48.80
N ARG A 12 -7.34 6.16 47.64
CA ARG A 12 -8.65 6.43 47.04
C ARG A 12 -9.62 5.27 47.28
N TYR A 13 -10.83 5.57 47.72
CA TYR A 13 -11.89 4.61 47.99
C TYR A 13 -13.11 4.89 47.12
N VAL A 14 -13.78 3.82 46.69
CA VAL A 14 -15.03 3.86 45.95
C VAL A 14 -16.18 3.75 46.94
N GLN A 15 -17.12 4.69 46.93
CA GLN A 15 -18.27 4.71 47.83
C GLN A 15 -19.57 4.84 47.06
N LEU A 16 -20.58 4.07 47.45
CA LEU A 16 -21.96 4.23 47.01
C LEU A 16 -22.66 5.22 47.93
N VAL A 17 -23.13 6.33 47.37
CA VAL A 17 -23.75 7.42 48.13
C VAL A 17 -25.20 7.58 47.72
N GLU A 18 -26.07 7.75 48.71
CA GLU A 18 -27.47 8.06 48.54
C GLU A 18 -27.77 9.48 49.01
N SER A 19 -28.63 10.18 48.27
CA SER A 19 -29.19 11.45 48.71
C SER A 19 -30.59 11.20 49.26
N TYR A 20 -30.88 11.68 50.45
CA TYR A 20 -32.18 11.54 51.12
C TYR A 20 -32.63 12.89 51.69
N ARG A 21 -33.92 13.06 51.96
CA ARG A 21 -34.45 14.25 52.64
C ARG A 21 -34.61 13.95 54.11
N ASP A 22 -34.17 14.87 54.97
CA ASP A 22 -34.45 14.78 56.40
C ASP A 22 -35.89 15.22 56.72
N GLU A 23 -36.31 15.06 57.98
CA GLU A 23 -37.65 15.42 58.46
C GLU A 23 -37.98 16.91 58.25
N ALA A 24 -36.95 17.76 58.10
CA ALA A 24 -37.07 19.18 57.79
C ALA A 24 -37.06 19.49 56.28
N GLY A 25 -37.11 18.46 55.42
CA GLY A 25 -37.14 18.58 53.96
C GLY A 25 -35.80 18.92 53.31
N ARG A 26 -34.70 18.97 54.06
CA ARG A 26 -33.37 19.32 53.54
C ARG A 26 -32.71 18.09 52.92
N VAL A 27 -32.08 18.28 51.75
CA VAL A 27 -31.36 17.20 51.06
C VAL A 27 -30.02 16.95 51.75
N LYS A 28 -29.83 15.75 52.29
CA LYS A 28 -28.58 15.27 52.86
C LYS A 28 -28.04 14.09 52.06
N LYS A 29 -26.74 13.84 52.18
CA LYS A 29 -26.06 12.69 51.57
C LYS A 29 -25.59 11.75 52.68
N ARG A 30 -25.79 10.45 52.49
CA ARG A 30 -25.23 9.41 53.34
C ARG A 30 -24.48 8.39 52.50
N THR A 31 -23.38 7.89 53.04
CA THR A 31 -22.65 6.77 52.44
C THR A 31 -23.42 5.49 52.75
N VAL A 32 -23.86 4.78 51.70
CA VAL A 32 -24.58 3.51 51.80
C VAL A 32 -23.60 2.35 51.96
N ALA A 33 -22.52 2.36 51.19
CA ALA A 33 -21.48 1.34 51.23
C ALA A 33 -20.12 1.88 50.76
N THR A 34 -19.04 1.27 51.24
CA THR A 34 -17.69 1.47 50.70
C THR A 34 -17.31 0.20 49.93
N LEU A 35 -17.08 0.35 48.62
CA LEU A 35 -16.82 -0.75 47.68
C LEU A 35 -15.32 -1.12 47.60
N GLY A 36 -14.49 -0.57 48.49
CA GLY A 36 -13.05 -0.86 48.56
C GLY A 36 -12.18 0.24 47.98
N ARG A 37 -10.89 -0.06 47.83
CA ARG A 37 -9.88 0.87 47.31
C ARG A 37 -9.94 0.88 45.79
N ALA A 38 -9.94 2.07 45.20
CA ALA A 38 -10.01 2.25 43.74
C ALA A 38 -8.89 1.51 42.98
N GLU A 39 -7.74 1.31 43.60
CA GLU A 39 -6.57 0.61 43.02
C GLU A 39 -6.65 -0.92 43.15
N GLN A 40 -7.55 -1.43 43.98
CA GLN A 40 -7.78 -2.87 44.20
C GLN A 40 -9.11 -3.34 43.63
N VAL A 41 -9.82 -2.47 42.91
CA VAL A 41 -11.01 -2.84 42.15
C VAL A 41 -10.54 -3.60 40.91
N ASP A 42 -10.40 -4.90 41.05
CA ASP A 42 -10.12 -5.84 39.97
C ASP A 42 -11.43 -6.39 39.36
N GLY A 43 -11.33 -7.40 38.49
CA GLY A 43 -12.45 -7.98 37.73
C GLY A 43 -13.62 -8.51 38.56
N SER A 44 -13.52 -8.52 39.90
CA SER A 44 -14.64 -8.76 40.81
C SER A 44 -15.76 -7.72 40.69
N LEU A 45 -15.43 -6.45 40.41
CA LEU A 45 -16.44 -5.41 40.21
C LEU A 45 -17.15 -5.57 38.85
N ASP A 46 -16.46 -6.09 37.84
CA ASP A 46 -17.07 -6.38 36.53
C ASP A 46 -18.15 -7.46 36.68
N ALA A 47 -17.96 -8.45 37.55
CA ALA A 47 -18.99 -9.45 37.86
C ALA A 47 -20.22 -8.82 38.54
N VAL A 48 -20.01 -7.86 39.45
CA VAL A 48 -21.11 -7.10 40.10
C VAL A 48 -21.84 -6.23 39.09
N ILE A 49 -21.11 -5.51 38.22
CA ILE A 49 -21.68 -4.67 37.16
C ILE A 49 -22.51 -5.53 36.21
N ASN A 50 -21.98 -6.67 35.75
CA ASN A 50 -22.69 -7.59 34.89
C ASN A 50 -23.93 -8.20 35.56
N GLY A 51 -23.87 -8.51 36.86
CA GLY A 51 -25.03 -8.94 37.64
C GLY A 51 -26.13 -7.87 37.72
N LEU A 52 -25.75 -6.60 37.95
CA LEU A 52 -26.68 -5.47 37.98
C LEU A 52 -27.28 -5.20 36.59
N LEU A 53 -26.48 -5.28 35.52
CA LEU A 53 -26.96 -5.16 34.14
C LEU A 53 -27.98 -6.26 33.83
N LYS A 54 -27.68 -7.52 34.19
CA LYS A 54 -28.60 -8.66 34.02
C LYS A 54 -29.94 -8.44 34.75
N ILE A 55 -29.91 -8.01 36.00
CA ILE A 55 -31.14 -7.75 36.79
C ILE A 55 -31.96 -6.59 36.19
N THR A 56 -31.29 -5.60 35.60
CA THR A 56 -31.95 -4.45 34.98
C THR A 56 -32.34 -4.68 33.51
N GLY A 57 -32.19 -5.90 32.99
CA GLY A 57 -32.53 -6.26 31.61
C GLY A 57 -31.60 -5.65 30.56
N ARG A 58 -30.40 -5.21 30.97
CA ARG A 58 -29.37 -4.63 30.10
C ARG A 58 -28.37 -5.69 29.73
N GLU A 59 -27.80 -5.59 28.53
CA GLU A 59 -26.73 -6.48 28.13
C GLU A 59 -25.52 -6.32 29.06
N PRO A 60 -24.83 -7.43 29.41
CA PRO A 60 -23.58 -7.35 30.15
C PRO A 60 -22.58 -6.46 29.40
N MET A 61 -21.59 -5.92 30.10
CA MET A 61 -20.45 -5.28 29.45
C MET A 61 -19.75 -6.36 28.60
N ALA A 62 -20.13 -6.46 27.33
CA ALA A 62 -19.45 -7.30 26.38
C ALA A 62 -17.98 -6.92 26.39
N ALA A 63 -17.10 -7.93 26.37
CA ALA A 63 -15.68 -7.74 26.16
C ALA A 63 -15.50 -6.74 25.01
N LYS A 64 -14.63 -5.74 25.22
CA LYS A 64 -14.30 -4.68 24.26
C LYS A 64 -14.37 -5.26 22.83
N PRO A 65 -15.21 -4.70 21.93
CA PRO A 65 -15.37 -5.28 20.59
C PRO A 65 -13.97 -5.50 20.00
N PRO A 66 -13.71 -6.66 19.36
CA PRO A 66 -12.41 -6.95 18.81
C PRO A 66 -12.02 -5.78 17.91
N ALA A 67 -10.78 -5.31 18.08
CA ALA A 67 -10.27 -4.22 17.25
C ALA A 67 -10.48 -4.61 15.77
N PRO A 68 -10.94 -3.69 14.92
CA PRO A 68 -11.16 -4.01 13.51
C PRO A 68 -9.86 -4.56 12.92
N THR A 69 -9.97 -5.68 12.21
CA THR A 69 -8.87 -6.26 11.46
C THR A 69 -8.56 -5.35 10.29
N LEU A 70 -7.53 -4.52 10.42
CA LEU A 70 -7.02 -3.68 9.33
C LEU A 70 -6.13 -4.55 8.43
N SER A 71 -6.58 -4.79 7.20
CA SER A 71 -5.76 -5.36 6.14
C SER A 71 -5.35 -4.27 5.15
N PHE A 72 -4.06 -4.16 4.86
CA PHE A 72 -3.57 -3.30 3.80
C PHE A 72 -3.62 -4.06 2.48
N GLU A 73 -4.33 -3.52 1.49
CA GLU A 73 -4.23 -4.00 0.12
C GLU A 73 -2.90 -3.55 -0.51
N SER A 74 -2.48 -4.22 -1.59
CA SER A 74 -1.22 -3.90 -2.26
C SER A 74 -1.26 -2.48 -2.85
N ALA A 75 -0.44 -1.58 -2.32
CA ALA A 75 -0.25 -0.23 -2.85
C ALA A 75 0.83 -0.24 -3.94
N ARG A 76 0.44 -0.60 -5.17
CA ARG A 76 1.36 -0.60 -6.32
C ARG A 76 1.43 0.78 -6.96
N ALA A 77 2.62 1.21 -7.35
CA ALA A 77 2.80 2.47 -8.08
C ALA A 77 2.26 2.34 -9.52
N LEU A 78 1.40 3.27 -9.94
CA LEU A 78 0.75 3.27 -11.26
C LEU A 78 1.13 4.49 -12.10
N GLY A 79 1.19 5.69 -11.51
CA GLY A 79 1.23 6.95 -12.27
C GLY A 79 2.31 7.00 -13.37
N ASN A 80 3.57 6.84 -12.98
CA ASN A 80 4.70 6.93 -13.92
C ASN A 80 4.66 5.82 -14.98
N VAL A 81 4.35 4.59 -14.54
CA VAL A 81 4.30 3.41 -15.41
C VAL A 81 3.17 3.53 -16.44
N TRP A 82 2.00 4.00 -16.01
CA TRP A 82 0.86 4.26 -16.89
C TRP A 82 1.19 5.35 -17.90
N ALA A 83 1.71 6.49 -17.45
CA ALA A 83 2.05 7.61 -18.34
C ALA A 83 3.07 7.20 -19.41
N LEU A 84 4.12 6.49 -19.02
CA LEU A 84 5.12 5.99 -19.96
C LEU A 84 4.58 4.88 -20.88
N THR A 85 3.64 4.06 -20.41
CA THR A 85 2.96 3.05 -21.26
C THR A 85 2.13 3.72 -22.34
N GLU A 86 1.40 4.78 -22.01
CA GLU A 86 0.64 5.55 -22.98
C GLU A 86 1.55 6.31 -23.95
N LEU A 87 2.66 6.89 -23.47
CA LEU A 87 3.68 7.50 -24.35
C LEU A 87 4.29 6.49 -25.32
N TRP A 88 4.60 5.28 -24.85
CA TRP A 88 5.11 4.20 -25.71
C TRP A 88 4.13 3.87 -26.85
N LYS A 89 2.83 3.82 -26.55
CA LYS A 89 1.78 3.59 -27.54
C LYS A 89 1.61 4.78 -28.48
N SER A 90 1.55 6.00 -27.96
CA SER A 90 1.33 7.21 -28.77
C SER A 90 2.48 7.51 -29.72
N LEU A 91 3.71 7.20 -29.31
CA LEU A 91 4.90 7.33 -30.14
C LEU A 91 5.06 6.18 -31.14
N GLY A 92 4.17 5.17 -31.12
CA GLY A 92 4.19 4.08 -32.09
C GLY A 92 5.23 2.98 -31.82
N PHE A 93 5.91 2.97 -30.67
CA PHE A 93 6.93 1.95 -30.36
C PHE A 93 6.39 0.53 -30.29
N SER A 94 5.07 0.37 -30.22
CA SER A 94 4.39 -0.95 -30.34
C SER A 94 4.67 -1.64 -31.69
N GLU A 95 5.10 -0.90 -32.71
CA GLU A 95 5.50 -1.42 -34.02
C GLU A 95 6.74 -2.33 -33.95
N LEU A 96 7.57 -2.22 -32.89
CA LEU A 96 8.69 -3.12 -32.62
C LEU A 96 8.26 -4.59 -32.51
N ARG A 97 7.00 -4.87 -32.14
CA ARG A 97 6.45 -6.24 -32.17
C ARG A 97 6.62 -6.91 -33.53
N ARG A 98 6.57 -6.15 -34.63
CA ARG A 98 6.67 -6.69 -36.00
C ARG A 98 8.07 -7.22 -36.31
N VAL A 99 9.10 -6.60 -35.75
CA VAL A 99 10.51 -7.03 -35.88
C VAL A 99 10.68 -8.41 -35.25
N PHE A 100 10.18 -8.59 -34.03
CA PHE A 100 10.38 -9.83 -33.27
C PHE A 100 9.38 -10.96 -33.61
N ARG A 101 8.38 -10.72 -34.46
CA ARG A 101 7.37 -11.73 -34.86
C ARG A 101 7.96 -12.92 -35.63
N ARG A 102 9.14 -12.77 -36.23
CA ARG A 102 9.83 -13.83 -36.98
C ARG A 102 10.53 -14.84 -36.07
N THR A 103 10.78 -14.49 -34.81
CA THR A 103 11.44 -15.38 -33.87
C THR A 103 10.42 -16.40 -33.36
N ARG A 104 10.72 -17.70 -33.47
CA ARG A 104 9.91 -18.85 -32.99
C ARG A 104 9.69 -18.89 -31.46
N ARG A 105 9.76 -17.76 -30.76
CA ARG A 105 9.69 -17.68 -29.30
C ARG A 105 8.26 -17.43 -28.85
N THR A 106 7.85 -18.19 -27.85
CA THR A 106 6.58 -18.06 -27.12
C THR A 106 6.48 -16.80 -26.25
N THR A 107 7.51 -15.94 -26.28
CA THR A 107 7.69 -14.80 -25.39
C THR A 107 7.54 -13.50 -26.19
N ASP A 108 6.70 -12.58 -25.71
CA ASP A 108 6.54 -11.24 -26.29
C ASP A 108 7.79 -10.40 -25.99
N VAL A 109 8.72 -10.37 -26.93
CA VAL A 109 10.02 -9.66 -26.80
C VAL A 109 9.80 -8.16 -26.65
N GLU A 110 8.90 -7.56 -27.42
CA GLU A 110 8.62 -6.12 -27.33
C GLU A 110 8.10 -5.76 -25.93
N ALA A 111 7.20 -6.56 -25.36
CA ALA A 111 6.70 -6.32 -24.01
C ALA A 111 7.83 -6.34 -22.96
N LEU A 112 8.82 -7.24 -23.12
CA LEU A 112 9.96 -7.33 -22.21
C LEU A 112 10.98 -6.19 -22.41
N ILE A 113 11.21 -5.77 -23.65
CA ILE A 113 12.02 -4.56 -23.93
C ILE A 113 11.33 -3.33 -23.34
N ARG A 114 10.02 -3.15 -23.60
CA ARG A 114 9.22 -2.07 -23.02
C ARG A 114 9.34 -2.06 -21.50
N LEU A 115 9.16 -3.21 -20.86
CA LEU A 115 9.31 -3.34 -19.40
C LEU A 115 10.68 -2.85 -18.90
N MET A 116 11.77 -3.24 -19.57
CA MET A 116 13.12 -2.82 -19.18
C MET A 116 13.36 -1.34 -19.42
N VAL A 117 12.82 -0.76 -20.50
CA VAL A 117 12.88 0.70 -20.75
C VAL A 117 12.10 1.46 -19.68
N LEU A 118 10.90 1.00 -19.35
CA LEU A 118 10.07 1.59 -18.27
C LEU A 118 10.78 1.54 -16.92
N ASN A 119 11.40 0.41 -16.57
CA ASN A 119 12.21 0.33 -15.35
C ASN A 119 13.38 1.32 -15.40
N ARG A 120 14.11 1.42 -16.53
CA ARG A 120 15.24 2.34 -16.69
C ARG A 120 14.86 3.81 -16.48
N LEU A 121 13.63 4.19 -16.84
CA LEU A 121 13.11 5.55 -16.69
C LEU A 121 12.51 5.83 -15.31
N CYS A 122 11.93 4.82 -14.66
CA CYS A 122 11.26 4.98 -13.37
C CYS A 122 12.18 4.72 -12.17
N ASP A 123 12.93 3.62 -12.20
CA ASP A 123 13.73 3.12 -11.09
C ASP A 123 14.86 2.23 -11.64
N PRO A 124 15.96 2.83 -12.12
CA PRO A 124 16.98 2.13 -12.89
C PRO A 124 17.72 1.08 -12.05
N GLU A 125 17.41 -0.20 -12.27
CA GLU A 125 18.02 -1.32 -11.55
C GLU A 125 18.69 -2.36 -12.47
N SER A 126 19.36 -3.34 -11.87
CA SER A 126 19.86 -4.53 -12.57
C SER A 126 18.71 -5.39 -13.12
N LYS A 127 19.00 -6.37 -14.00
CA LYS A 127 17.98 -7.30 -14.53
C LYS A 127 17.26 -8.10 -13.45
N LEU A 128 17.96 -8.43 -12.35
CA LEU A 128 17.33 -9.04 -11.18
C LEU A 128 16.48 -8.04 -10.40
N GLY A 129 16.90 -6.77 -10.36
CA GLY A 129 16.12 -5.67 -9.80
C GLY A 129 14.79 -5.47 -10.53
N VAL A 130 14.79 -5.48 -11.87
CA VAL A 130 13.56 -5.44 -12.69
C VAL A 130 12.53 -6.46 -12.23
N LEU A 131 12.94 -7.68 -11.86
CA LEU A 131 12.01 -8.72 -11.39
C LEU A 131 11.34 -8.39 -10.05
N ARG A 132 12.06 -7.68 -9.17
CA ARG A 132 11.54 -7.17 -7.90
C ARG A 132 10.65 -5.95 -8.14
N TRP A 133 11.11 -5.02 -8.99
CA TRP A 133 10.39 -3.81 -9.36
C TRP A 133 9.02 -4.11 -9.97
N VAL A 134 8.89 -5.12 -10.84
CA VAL A 134 7.59 -5.54 -11.40
C VAL A 134 6.55 -5.88 -10.32
N GLN A 135 6.97 -6.30 -9.13
CA GLN A 135 6.06 -6.60 -8.03
C GLN A 135 5.55 -5.34 -7.30
N THR A 136 6.24 -4.21 -7.45
CA THR A 136 5.91 -2.94 -6.78
C THR A 136 5.06 -2.01 -7.65
N VAL A 137 4.93 -2.30 -8.95
CA VAL A 137 4.20 -1.46 -9.91
C VAL A 137 2.98 -2.15 -10.51
N ALA A 138 1.98 -1.35 -10.89
CA ALA A 138 0.86 -1.80 -11.68
C ALA A 138 1.16 -1.54 -13.16
N LEU A 139 1.36 -2.60 -13.94
CA LEU A 139 1.68 -2.55 -15.37
C LEU A 139 0.42 -2.85 -16.20
N PRO A 140 -0.17 -1.85 -16.88
CA PRO A 140 -1.25 -2.08 -17.83
C PRO A 140 -0.78 -2.99 -18.97
N ASP A 141 -1.67 -3.85 -19.48
CA ASP A 141 -1.42 -4.74 -20.63
C ASP A 141 -0.26 -5.74 -20.45
N PHE A 142 0.27 -5.84 -19.24
CA PHE A 142 1.29 -6.80 -18.86
C PHE A 142 0.66 -7.80 -17.90
N GLY A 143 0.22 -8.94 -18.43
CA GLY A 143 -0.35 -9.99 -17.59
C GLY A 143 0.66 -10.45 -16.54
N PRO A 144 0.23 -10.89 -15.34
CA PRO A 144 1.10 -11.44 -14.32
C PRO A 144 1.61 -12.83 -14.74
N LYS A 145 2.39 -12.89 -15.82
CA LYS A 145 3.30 -14.01 -16.07
C LYS A 145 4.58 -13.67 -15.32
N ALA A 146 5.07 -14.61 -14.51
CA ALA A 146 6.34 -14.48 -13.85
C ALA A 146 7.43 -14.23 -14.90
N VAL A 147 7.79 -12.96 -15.10
CA VAL A 147 8.91 -12.58 -15.95
C VAL A 147 10.13 -13.25 -15.35
N THR A 148 10.86 -14.00 -16.17
CA THR A 148 12.08 -14.65 -15.70
C THR A 148 13.29 -13.85 -16.12
N HIS A 149 14.37 -13.97 -15.36
CA HIS A 149 15.65 -13.38 -15.70
C HIS A 149 16.11 -13.81 -17.11
N GLN A 150 15.91 -15.08 -17.46
CA GLN A 150 16.28 -15.61 -18.78
C GLN A 150 15.46 -15.01 -19.92
N GLN A 151 14.18 -14.70 -19.70
CA GLN A 151 13.36 -14.01 -20.70
C GLN A 151 13.88 -12.59 -20.96
N LEU A 152 14.30 -11.87 -19.92
CA LEU A 152 14.90 -10.54 -20.08
C LEU A 152 16.19 -10.59 -20.89
N LEU A 153 17.11 -11.50 -20.55
CA LEU A 153 18.38 -11.65 -21.27
C LEU A 153 18.14 -12.04 -22.74
N ARG A 154 17.28 -13.04 -22.98
CA ARG A 154 16.92 -13.47 -24.34
C ARG A 154 16.28 -12.36 -25.17
N SER A 155 15.59 -11.41 -24.53
CA SER A 155 15.00 -10.27 -25.23
C SER A 155 16.08 -9.27 -25.66
N LEU A 156 17.14 -9.11 -24.86
CA LEU A 156 18.31 -8.33 -25.27
C LEU A 156 19.06 -9.01 -26.42
N ASP A 157 19.23 -10.33 -26.38
CA ASP A 157 19.83 -11.06 -27.50
C ASP A 157 19.03 -10.82 -28.79
N ALA A 158 17.70 -10.89 -28.72
CA ALA A 158 16.84 -10.61 -29.87
C ALA A 158 16.94 -9.15 -30.36
N LEU A 159 17.16 -8.20 -29.45
CA LEU A 159 17.39 -6.80 -29.81
C LEU A 159 18.71 -6.61 -30.56
N MET A 160 19.75 -7.34 -30.17
CA MET A 160 21.05 -7.36 -30.88
C MET A 160 20.94 -8.06 -32.23
N ASP A 161 20.24 -9.21 -32.30
CA ASP A 161 20.08 -9.99 -33.53
C ASP A 161 19.31 -9.22 -34.63
N HIS A 162 18.46 -8.27 -34.24
CA HIS A 162 17.62 -7.47 -35.14
C HIS A 162 17.96 -5.96 -35.09
N GLN A 163 19.21 -5.60 -34.76
CA GLN A 163 19.61 -4.21 -34.54
C GLN A 163 19.19 -3.28 -35.69
N ASP A 164 19.52 -3.60 -36.94
CA ASP A 164 19.19 -2.75 -38.10
C ASP A 164 17.68 -2.52 -38.28
N GLU A 165 16.88 -3.56 -38.05
CA GLU A 165 15.41 -3.48 -38.14
C GLU A 165 14.83 -2.63 -37.00
N VAL A 166 15.39 -2.75 -35.79
CA VAL A 166 15.01 -1.93 -34.63
C VAL A 166 15.38 -0.46 -34.88
N ASP A 167 16.61 -0.19 -35.33
CA ASP A 167 17.11 1.16 -35.61
C ASP A 167 16.25 1.84 -36.69
N ALA A 168 15.86 1.12 -37.75
CA ALA A 168 14.96 1.64 -38.77
C ALA A 168 13.59 2.04 -38.21
N VAL A 169 12.99 1.24 -37.33
CA VAL A 169 11.72 1.56 -36.67
C VAL A 169 11.88 2.78 -35.76
N VAL A 170 12.88 2.79 -34.89
CA VAL A 170 13.11 3.89 -33.94
C VAL A 170 13.39 5.19 -34.68
N ALA A 171 14.25 5.17 -35.70
CA ALA A 171 14.55 6.35 -36.52
C ALA A 171 13.30 6.84 -37.26
N GLY A 172 12.49 5.94 -37.80
CA GLY A 172 11.24 6.29 -38.48
C GLY A 172 10.22 6.98 -37.56
N LEU A 173 10.14 6.56 -36.30
CA LEU A 173 9.25 7.15 -35.29
C LEU A 173 9.78 8.48 -34.75
N LEU A 174 11.09 8.61 -34.56
CA LEU A 174 11.70 9.81 -33.97
C LEU A 174 11.94 10.93 -34.99
N ARG A 175 12.29 10.61 -36.23
CA ARG A 175 12.64 11.62 -37.26
C ARG A 175 11.57 12.71 -37.46
N PRO A 176 10.26 12.40 -37.47
CA PRO A 176 9.21 13.43 -37.59
C PRO A 176 9.08 14.34 -36.35
N LEU A 177 9.59 13.91 -35.19
CA LEU A 177 9.53 14.66 -33.93
C LEU A 177 10.69 15.65 -33.78
N ILE A 178 11.73 15.50 -34.61
CA ILE A 178 12.88 16.39 -34.60
C ILE A 178 12.67 17.43 -35.70
N ASP A 179 12.73 18.70 -35.32
CA ASP A 179 12.61 19.83 -36.24
C ASP A 179 13.71 19.75 -37.33
N GLN A 180 13.37 20.02 -38.59
CA GLN A 180 14.32 19.79 -39.69
C GLN A 180 15.37 20.89 -39.81
N ASP A 181 15.15 22.06 -39.20
CA ASP A 181 16.13 23.15 -39.10
C ASP A 181 17.05 22.95 -37.88
N LEU A 182 17.70 21.79 -37.79
CA LEU A 182 18.71 21.52 -36.76
C LEU A 182 19.98 22.32 -37.04
N SER A 183 20.17 23.42 -36.30
CA SER A 183 21.41 24.19 -36.34
C SER A 183 22.55 23.53 -35.53
N VAL A 184 22.22 22.74 -34.51
CA VAL A 184 23.18 22.08 -33.61
C VAL A 184 22.65 20.71 -33.18
N VAL A 185 23.45 19.66 -33.35
CA VAL A 185 23.17 18.31 -32.85
C VAL A 185 24.10 18.03 -31.68
N PHE A 186 23.53 17.83 -30.48
CA PHE A 186 24.28 17.32 -29.35
C PHE A 186 24.24 15.80 -29.37
N TYR A 187 25.41 15.18 -29.46
CA TYR A 187 25.57 13.74 -29.36
C TYR A 187 26.65 13.45 -28.34
N ASP A 188 26.35 12.54 -27.40
CA ASP A 188 27.30 12.07 -26.41
C ASP A 188 27.82 10.69 -26.83
N LEU A 189 29.14 10.58 -27.01
CA LEU A 189 29.81 9.33 -27.27
C LEU A 189 30.16 8.64 -25.97
N THR A 190 29.27 7.78 -25.48
CA THR A 190 29.71 6.78 -24.52
C THR A 190 30.47 5.68 -25.26
N THR A 191 31.78 5.62 -25.09
CA THR A 191 32.61 4.55 -25.65
C THR A 191 32.23 3.23 -25.00
N ILE A 192 31.50 2.38 -25.72
CA ILE A 192 31.30 0.99 -25.34
C ILE A 192 32.58 0.26 -25.75
N ARG A 193 33.44 -0.08 -24.79
CA ARG A 193 34.63 -0.90 -25.05
C ARG A 193 34.16 -2.29 -25.48
N SER A 194 34.57 -2.70 -26.68
CA SER A 194 34.47 -4.07 -27.21
C SER A 194 35.29 -5.05 -26.37
#